data_AF-A0A396IJ49-F1
#
_entry.id   AF-A0A396IJ49-F1
#
_cell.length_a   1.000
_cell.length_b   1.000
_cell.length_c   1.000
_cell.angle_alpha   90.00
_cell.angle_beta   90.00
_cell.angle_gamma   90.00
#
_symmetry.space_group_name_H-M   'P 1'
#
loop_
_entity.id
_entity.type
_entity.pdbx_description
1 polymer ?
#
loop_
_entity_poly.entity_id
_entity_poly.type
_entity_poly.pdbx_seq_one_letter_code
_entity_poly.pdbx_strand_id
1 'polypeptide(L)'
;MWTMSELVTSIARKIYLRGGLGVGAFQRIYGGSQRNGSRPPHFCKSSGSIARHILQQFSSCSCYYASVGRKITSSGRRDLDQVAGRIVIAP
;
A
#
# COMPACT_ATOMS: atom_id res chain seq x y z
N MET A 1 -16.48 -7.39 8.03
CA MET A 1 -15.51 -6.75 8.94
C MET A 1 -14.09 -7.19 8.57
N TRP A 2 -13.68 -6.84 7.35
CA TRP A 2 -12.40 -7.19 6.71
C TRP A 2 -12.18 -6.06 5.70
N THR A 3 -11.08 -5.31 5.68
CA THR A 3 -9.91 -5.56 4.80
C THR A 3 -8.87 -4.43 4.93
N MET A 4 -8.85 -3.65 6.02
CA MET A 4 -7.93 -2.51 6.14
C MET A 4 -6.49 -2.97 6.42
N SER A 5 -6.30 -3.95 7.31
CA SER A 5 -4.99 -4.50 7.66
C SER A 5 -4.29 -5.18 6.47
N GLU A 6 -5.03 -5.98 5.70
CA GLU A 6 -4.51 -6.69 4.51
C GLU A 6 -3.99 -5.71 3.44
N LEU A 7 -4.73 -4.62 3.20
CA LEU A 7 -4.31 -3.60 2.26
C LEU A 7 -3.04 -2.88 2.75
N VAL A 8 -2.96 -2.57 4.05
CA VAL A 8 -1.78 -1.96 4.68
C VAL A 8 -0.54 -2.83 4.48
N THR A 9 -0.62 -4.13 4.75
CA THR A 9 0.47 -5.10 4.53
C THR A 9 0.88 -5.17 3.05
N SER A 10 -0.08 -5.25 2.13
CA SER A 10 0.20 -5.34 0.70
C SER A 10 0.86 -4.07 0.15
N ILE A 11 0.46 -2.90 0.66
CA ILE A 11 1.01 -1.60 0.30
C ILE A 11 2.43 -1.48 0.83
N ALA A 12 2.66 -1.82 2.11
CA ALA A 12 3.97 -1.80 2.75
C ALA A 12 5.03 -2.58 1.95
N ARG A 13 4.70 -3.80 1.52
CA ARG A 13 5.58 -4.61 0.67
C ARG A 13 5.89 -3.96 -0.68
N LYS A 14 4.90 -3.31 -1.31
CA LYS A 14 5.10 -2.65 -2.61
C LYS A 14 5.96 -1.39 -2.50
N ILE A 15 5.86 -0.66 -1.39
CA ILE A 15 6.73 0.49 -1.12
C ILE A 15 8.17 0.03 -0.86
N TYR A 16 8.34 -1.11 -0.17
CA TYR A 16 9.65 -1.71 0.04
C TYR A 16 10.34 -2.05 -1.28
N LEU A 17 9.60 -2.67 -2.21
CA LEU A 17 10.13 -3.12 -3.51
C LEU A 17 10.29 -1.98 -4.53
N ARG A 18 9.33 -1.05 -4.57
CA ARG A 18 9.35 0.10 -5.48
C ARG A 18 9.36 1.38 -4.64
N GLY A 19 10.55 1.91 -4.37
CA GLY A 19 10.70 3.21 -3.72
C GLY A 19 10.08 4.33 -4.57
N GLY A 20 9.44 5.32 -3.94
CA GLY A 20 8.93 6.51 -4.65
C GLY A 20 7.50 6.42 -5.20
N LEU A 21 6.65 5.54 -4.67
CA LEU A 21 5.26 5.41 -5.14
C LEU A 21 4.33 6.51 -4.59
N GLY A 22 3.71 7.25 -5.51
CA GLY A 22 2.65 8.23 -5.22
C GLY A 22 1.25 7.60 -5.14
N VAL A 23 0.26 8.38 -4.69
CA VAL A 23 -1.14 7.94 -4.56
C VAL A 23 -1.70 7.43 -5.90
N GLY A 24 -1.36 8.08 -7.01
CA GLY A 24 -1.83 7.68 -8.35
C GLY A 24 -1.28 6.34 -8.84
N ALA A 25 -0.08 5.94 -8.39
CA ALA A 25 0.49 4.63 -8.71
C ALA A 25 -0.28 3.52 -7.98
N PHE A 26 -0.62 3.74 -6.71
CA PHE A 26 -1.47 2.81 -5.94
C PHE A 26 -2.86 2.68 -6.55
N GLN A 27 -3.46 3.78 -6.99
CA GLN A 27 -4.76 3.76 -7.67
C GLN A 27 -4.76 2.93 -8.96
N ARG A 28 -3.61 2.86 -9.65
CA ARG A 28 -3.46 2.03 -10.86
C ARG A 28 -3.21 0.56 -10.53
N ILE A 29 -2.37 0.27 -9.54
CA ILE A 29 -2.04 -1.10 -9.13
C ILE A 29 -3.25 -1.82 -8.54
N TYR A 30 -4.01 -1.12 -7.71
CA TYR A 30 -5.23 -1.64 -7.09
C TYR A 30 -6.49 -1.33 -7.92
N GLY A 31 -6.33 -0.62 -9.04
CA GLY A 31 -7.39 -0.40 -10.02
C GLY A 31 -7.72 -1.70 -10.76
N GLY A 32 -8.89 -1.73 -11.39
CA GLY A 32 -9.38 -2.94 -12.01
C GLY A 32 -10.35 -2.65 -13.14
N SER A 33 -10.81 -3.74 -13.76
CA SER A 33 -11.85 -3.69 -14.77
C SER A 33 -13.19 -3.38 -14.10
N GLN A 34 -13.79 -2.23 -14.41
CA GLN A 34 -15.13 -1.90 -13.91
C GLN A 34 -16.18 -2.46 -14.85
N ARG A 35 -17.15 -3.18 -14.28
CA ARG A 35 -18.30 -3.68 -15.01
C ARG A 35 -19.32 -2.55 -15.23
N ASN A 36 -19.49 -2.12 -16.48
CA ASN A 36 -20.40 -1.05 -16.88
C ASN A 36 -21.76 -1.57 -17.36
N GLY A 37 -22.25 -2.68 -16.78
CA GLY A 37 -23.49 -3.32 -17.17
C GLY A 37 -23.41 -3.94 -18.58
N SER A 38 -24.12 -3.33 -19.53
CA SER A 38 -24.20 -3.78 -20.93
C SER A 38 -23.05 -3.28 -21.81
N ARG A 39 -22.34 -2.21 -21.40
CA ARG A 39 -21.17 -1.71 -22.13
C ARG A 39 -19.92 -2.53 -21.80
N PRO A 40 -18.94 -2.62 -22.73
CA PRO A 40 -17.67 -3.27 -22.47
C PRO A 40 -16.98 -2.76 -21.21
N PRO A 41 -16.25 -3.63 -20.50
CA PRO A 41 -15.49 -3.22 -19.32
C PRO A 41 -14.35 -2.28 -19.70
N HIS A 42 -14.15 -1.23 -18.90
CA HIS A 42 -13.02 -0.31 -19.02
C HIS A 42 -12.20 -0.29 -17.73
N PHE A 43 -10.93 0.06 -17.83
CA PHE A 43 -10.05 0.18 -16.68
C PHE A 43 -10.44 1.40 -15.83
N CYS A 44 -10.73 1.15 -14.56
CA CYS A 44 -11.04 2.19 -13.59
C CYS A 44 -10.05 2.18 -12.44
N LYS A 45 -9.62 3.38 -12.05
CA LYS A 45 -8.74 3.60 -10.92
C LYS A 45 -9.46 3.23 -9.63
N SER A 46 -8.72 2.69 -8.66
CA SER A 46 -9.28 2.46 -7.32
C SER A 46 -9.44 3.75 -6.53
N SER A 47 -10.14 3.66 -5.40
CA SER A 47 -10.42 4.82 -4.55
C SER A 47 -9.14 5.48 -4.04
N GLY A 48 -9.03 6.79 -4.30
CA GLY A 48 -7.91 7.59 -3.85
C GLY A 48 -7.92 7.96 -2.38
N SER A 49 -9.09 7.99 -1.73
CA SER A 49 -9.19 8.34 -0.31
C SER A 49 -8.54 7.27 0.55
N ILE A 50 -8.79 5.99 0.25
CA ILE A 50 -8.22 4.85 0.99
C ILE A 50 -6.69 4.88 0.91
N ALA A 51 -6.14 5.03 -0.30
CA ALA A 51 -4.69 5.11 -0.48
C ALA A 51 -4.08 6.31 0.27
N ARG A 52 -4.76 7.47 0.27
CA ARG A 52 -4.30 8.67 0.99
C ARG A 52 -4.37 8.50 2.50
N HIS A 53 -5.45 7.94 3.03
CA HIS A 53 -5.61 7.69 4.47
C HIS A 53 -4.54 6.74 4.99
N ILE A 54 -4.25 5.65 4.27
CA ILE A 54 -3.19 4.71 4.64
C ILE A 54 -1.83 5.41 4.68
N LEU A 55 -1.52 6.24 3.69
CA LEU A 55 -0.26 7.00 3.65
C LEU A 55 -0.17 8.05 4.76
N GLN A 56 -1.28 8.67 5.14
CA GLN A 56 -1.35 9.60 6.27
C GLN A 56 -1.15 8.86 7.60
N GLN A 57 -1.76 7.69 7.79
CA GLN A 57 -1.54 6.84 8.96
C GLN A 57 -0.08 6.42 9.11
N PHE A 58 0.57 6.08 7.99
CA PHE A 58 2.00 5.80 7.96
C PHE A 58 2.89 7.04 8.13
N SER A 59 2.38 8.24 7.90
CA SER A 59 3.09 9.48 8.20
C SER A 59 2.97 9.87 9.67
N SER A 60 1.84 9.58 10.31
CA SER A 60 1.65 9.79 11.76
C SER A 60 2.45 8.80 12.60
N CYS A 61 2.56 7.54 12.16
CA CYS A 61 3.52 6.60 12.70
C CYS A 61 4.89 6.87 12.04
N SER A 62 5.68 7.76 12.64
CA SER A 62 7.01 8.25 12.22
C SER A 62 8.01 7.21 11.62
N CYS A 63 7.74 5.91 11.68
CA CYS A 63 8.65 4.87 11.22
C CYS A 63 8.58 4.49 9.73
N TYR A 64 7.78 5.11 8.85
CA TYR A 64 7.66 4.60 7.47
C TYR A 64 8.01 5.53 6.30
N TYR A 65 8.10 6.86 6.45
CA TYR A 65 8.32 7.76 5.30
C TYR A 65 9.24 8.96 5.57
N ALA A 66 10.30 9.07 4.77
CA ALA A 66 11.10 10.30 4.67
C ALA A 66 10.44 11.31 3.71
N SER A 67 10.44 12.59 4.10
CA SER A 67 9.71 13.72 3.48
C SER A 67 10.05 13.99 2.01
N VAL A 68 11.21 13.55 1.51
CA VAL A 68 11.59 13.68 0.10
C VAL A 68 11.42 12.32 -0.60
N GLY A 69 10.35 12.20 -1.40
CA GLY A 69 10.14 11.07 -2.30
C GLY A 69 9.58 9.79 -1.67
N ARG A 70 8.96 9.86 -0.48
CA ARG A 70 8.26 8.73 0.17
C ARG A 70 9.09 7.42 0.11
N LYS A 71 10.36 7.53 0.49
CA LYS A 71 11.23 6.38 0.68
C LYS A 71 11.03 5.87 2.10
N ILE A 72 10.98 4.55 2.23
CA ILE A 72 10.96 3.90 3.55
C ILE A 72 12.23 4.24 4.31
N THR A 73 12.07 4.62 5.58
CA THR A 73 13.15 4.84 6.54
C THR A 73 13.77 3.51 6.99
N SER A 74 15.00 3.55 7.53
CA SER A 74 15.69 2.37 8.04
C SER A 74 14.92 1.65 9.16
N SER A 75 14.20 2.40 9.99
CA SER A 75 13.32 1.88 11.04
C SER A 75 12.15 1.06 10.46
N GLY A 76 11.43 1.59 9.48
CA GLY A 76 10.29 0.91 8.87
C GLY A 76 10.65 -0.37 8.12
N ARG A 77 11.87 -0.45 7.54
CA ARG A 77 12.37 -1.73 7.00
C ARG A 77 12.52 -2.79 8.08
N ARG A 78 13.12 -2.41 9.22
CA ARG A 78 13.37 -3.33 10.35
C ARG A 78 12.07 -3.90 10.92
N ASP A 79 11.06 -3.05 11.10
CA ASP A 79 9.75 -3.48 11.63
C ASP A 79 9.05 -4.44 10.66
N LEU A 80 9.12 -4.15 9.35
CA LEU A 80 8.57 -5.03 8.31
C LEU A 80 9.29 -6.38 8.23
N ASP A 81 10.63 -6.39 8.32
CA ASP A 81 11.43 -7.62 8.32
C ASP A 81 11.19 -8.47 9.58
N GLN A 82 11.00 -7.84 10.76
CA GLN A 82 10.64 -8.57 11.98
C GLN A 82 9.28 -9.25 11.89
N VAL A 83 8.27 -8.58 11.33
CA VAL A 83 6.94 -9.17 11.12
C VAL A 83 7.02 -10.28 10.06
N ALA A 84 7.77 -10.08 8.98
CA ALA A 84 7.96 -11.10 7.95
C ALA A 84 8.64 -12.37 8.49
N GLY A 85 9.68 -12.22 9.32
CA GLY A 85 10.35 -13.35 9.96
C GLY A 85 9.44 -14.18 10.84
N ARG A 86 8.47 -13.56 11.53
CA ARG A 86 7.48 -14.27 12.36
C ARG A 86 6.47 -15.06 11.52
N ILE A 87 6.04 -14.55 10.37
CA ILE A 87 5.03 -15.18 9.52
C ILE A 87 5.60 -16.43 8.81
N VAL A 88 6.87 -16.40 8.41
CA VAL A 88 7.53 -17.53 7.71
C VAL A 88 7.72 -18.75 8.62
N ILE A 89 7.65 -18.56 9.95
CA ILE A 89 7.84 -19.62 10.96
C ILE A 89 6.49 -20.26 11.38
N ALA A 90 5.35 -19.81 10.84
CA ALA A 90 4.06 -20.45 11.12
C ALA A 90 3.99 -21.82 10.39
N PRO A 91 3.84 -22.95 11.11
CA PRO A 91 3.69 -24.28 10.50
C PRO A 91 2.35 -24.47 9.79
#